data_AF-A0A9D4ZZ44-F1
#
_entry.id   AF-A0A9D4ZZ44-F1
#
_cell.length_a   1.000
_cell.length_b   1.000
_cell.length_c   1.000
_cell.angle_alpha   90.00
_cell.angle_beta   90.00
_cell.angle_gamma   90.00
#
_symmetry.space_group_name_H-M   'P 1'
#
loop_
_entity.id
_entity.type
_entity.pdbx_description
1 polymer ?
#
loop_
_entity_poly.entity_id
_entity_poly.type
_entity_poly.pdbx_seq_one_letter_code
_entity_poly.pdbx_strand_id
1 'polypeptide(L)'
;MSAGPGLESLVDQTISVITNDGRNIVGVLKGFDQATNIILDESHERVYSTKELLLYGTELMSFEKLGLQGSMLFKYVLGSIFVRYFIIDDGWQQIESKPKDADSVVQEGAQFATRLTGIKENTKFQKNGGGNGLEHVVDQTKQLHNMKYVYVWHALAGYWGGVKPTAIGMEHFNTVVAYPIHSPGVLGNQPDAVMDSLTVHGLGLVHPKKVFDFYNELHAYLASCGVDGVKVDVQNIIETLGSGHGGRVSITRSYHQALEASIARNFCDNGCISCMCHNTDGLYSAKQTAVVRASDDFYPHDPASHTIHVSSVTYNSIFLGEFMQPDWDMFHSLHPAAEYHAAARAISGGPIYVSDKPGRHNFDLLKKLVLPDGSVLRAQLPARPTVDSLFVDPARDGKSLLKIWNLNKCCGVVGVFNCQGAGWCKIEKKNRIHCETPETLTGSVCTSDVDLIAQVAGADWNGDAVVFSYRSGNIALLPKGASMPVTLKVLEYELFHFYPIKEIAQGIWFAPIGLLDMFNTGGAVEQFEIHQKGVAASVSLKVRGSGRFGVYCSQRPVKCVVGDNENEFKYESETGLTTF
;
A
#
# COMPACT_ATOMS: atom_id res chain seq x y z
N MET A 1 -22.84 -33.39 -0.43
CA MET A 1 -23.58 -32.43 0.41
C MET A 1 -23.23 -32.72 1.85
N SER A 2 -22.20 -32.07 2.41
CA SER A 2 -21.88 -32.21 3.84
C SER A 2 -22.59 -31.10 4.60
N ALA A 3 -23.54 -31.48 5.44
CA ALA A 3 -24.22 -30.59 6.36
C ALA A 3 -23.21 -30.06 7.39
N GLY A 4 -22.74 -28.83 7.19
CA GLY A 4 -22.20 -28.03 8.29
C GLY A 4 -23.31 -27.70 9.28
N PRO A 5 -22.99 -27.36 10.54
CA PRO A 5 -24.01 -26.97 11.48
C PRO A 5 -24.68 -25.69 10.94
N GLY A 6 -26.00 -25.76 10.70
CA GLY A 6 -26.78 -24.61 10.26
C GLY A 6 -26.82 -23.52 11.32
N LEU A 7 -27.40 -22.37 10.95
CA LEU A 7 -27.60 -21.23 11.86
C LEU A 7 -28.34 -21.62 13.15
N GLU A 8 -29.08 -22.74 13.15
CA GLU A 8 -29.73 -23.33 14.32
C GLU A 8 -28.77 -23.55 15.48
N SER A 9 -27.53 -23.96 15.18
CA SER A 9 -26.49 -24.22 16.19
C SER A 9 -25.96 -22.95 16.87
N LEU A 10 -26.19 -21.79 16.26
CA LEU A 10 -25.72 -20.48 16.72
C LEU A 10 -26.80 -19.70 17.47
N VAL A 11 -28.03 -20.24 17.59
CA VAL A 11 -29.09 -19.63 18.40
C VAL A 11 -28.65 -19.57 19.86
N ASP A 12 -28.97 -18.45 20.51
CA ASP A 12 -28.55 -18.04 21.84
C ASP A 12 -27.03 -17.79 22.00
N GLN A 13 -26.26 -17.74 20.90
CA GLN A 13 -24.87 -17.32 20.91
C GLN A 13 -24.70 -15.87 20.45
N THR A 14 -23.69 -15.17 20.96
CA THR A 14 -23.26 -13.88 20.41
C THR A 14 -22.62 -14.09 19.05
N ILE A 15 -23.19 -13.45 18.02
CA ILE A 15 -22.70 -13.48 16.65
C ILE A 15 -22.35 -12.07 16.16
N SER A 16 -21.47 -12.00 15.16
CA SER A 16 -21.13 -10.78 14.42
C SER A 16 -21.66 -10.92 13.00
N VAL A 17 -22.43 -9.94 12.56
CA VAL A 17 -23.15 -9.93 11.28
C VAL A 17 -22.64 -8.77 10.46
N ILE A 18 -22.11 -9.07 9.28
CA ILE A 18 -21.69 -8.07 8.30
C ILE A 18 -22.81 -7.94 7.27
N THR A 19 -23.39 -6.76 7.17
CA THR A 19 -24.44 -6.46 6.19
C THR A 19 -23.83 -6.09 4.84
N ASN A 20 -24.61 -6.17 3.75
CA ASN A 20 -24.13 -5.86 2.39
C ASN A 20 -23.69 -4.39 2.21
N ASP A 21 -24.15 -3.47 3.06
CA ASP A 21 -23.70 -2.07 3.11
C ASP A 21 -22.46 -1.88 4.01
N GLY A 22 -21.83 -2.97 4.46
CA GLY A 22 -20.55 -2.96 5.18
C GLY A 22 -20.66 -2.72 6.69
N ARG A 23 -21.86 -2.66 7.27
CA ARG A 23 -22.03 -2.48 8.71
C ARG A 23 -21.75 -3.78 9.45
N ASN A 24 -21.13 -3.69 10.63
CA ASN A 24 -20.88 -4.84 11.50
C ASN A 24 -21.74 -4.73 12.75
N ILE A 25 -22.73 -5.61 12.90
CA ILE A 25 -23.66 -5.64 14.04
C ILE A 25 -23.34 -6.86 14.89
N VAL A 26 -23.10 -6.66 16.19
CA VAL A 26 -22.82 -7.73 17.15
C VAL A 26 -24.00 -7.84 18.10
N GLY A 27 -24.54 -9.05 18.27
CA GLY A 27 -25.68 -9.31 19.16
C GLY A 27 -25.90 -10.81 19.37
N VAL A 28 -26.84 -11.18 20.24
CA VAL A 28 -27.20 -12.58 20.50
C VAL A 28 -28.23 -13.04 19.47
N LEU A 29 -27.93 -14.09 18.69
CA LEU A 29 -28.87 -14.62 17.70
C LEU A 29 -30.05 -15.30 18.40
N LYS A 30 -31.26 -14.75 18.27
CA LYS A 30 -32.48 -15.35 18.86
C LYS A 30 -33.31 -16.14 17.85
N GLY A 31 -33.11 -15.91 16.56
CA GLY A 31 -33.81 -16.65 15.51
C GLY A 31 -33.45 -16.15 14.13
N PHE A 32 -33.87 -16.88 13.11
CA PHE A 32 -33.67 -16.53 11.71
C PHE A 32 -34.76 -17.21 10.87
N ASP A 33 -35.06 -16.65 9.70
CA ASP A 33 -35.99 -17.27 8.75
C ASP A 33 -35.26 -17.96 7.59
N GLN A 34 -36.03 -18.63 6.73
CA GLN A 34 -35.48 -19.42 5.61
C GLN A 34 -35.07 -18.58 4.40
N ALA A 35 -35.25 -17.26 4.45
CA ALA A 35 -35.09 -16.39 3.29
C ALA A 35 -33.90 -15.44 3.43
N THR A 36 -33.76 -14.71 4.54
CA THR A 36 -32.64 -13.77 4.76
C THR A 36 -32.63 -13.04 6.12
N ASN A 37 -33.65 -13.18 6.96
CA ASN A 37 -33.77 -12.36 8.17
C ASN A 37 -33.18 -13.06 9.38
N ILE A 38 -32.50 -12.29 10.23
CA ILE A 38 -32.00 -12.72 11.53
C ILE A 38 -32.54 -11.79 12.61
N ILE A 39 -32.79 -12.33 13.80
CA ILE A 39 -33.24 -11.59 14.98
C ILE A 39 -32.09 -11.58 15.97
N LEU A 40 -31.58 -10.38 16.25
CA LEU A 40 -30.54 -10.18 17.26
C LEU A 40 -31.15 -9.49 18.49
N ASP A 41 -30.80 -10.01 19.66
CA ASP A 41 -31.06 -9.39 20.95
C ASP A 41 -29.78 -8.77 21.50
N GLU A 42 -29.89 -7.75 22.36
CA GLU A 42 -28.77 -7.00 22.94
C GLU A 42 -27.74 -6.51 21.88
N SER A 43 -28.22 -6.14 20.68
CA SER A 43 -27.34 -5.83 19.56
C SER A 43 -26.77 -4.41 19.63
N HIS A 44 -25.50 -4.25 19.26
CA HIS A 44 -24.87 -2.96 19.01
C HIS A 44 -24.08 -2.99 17.70
N GLU A 45 -24.02 -1.84 17.02
CA GLU A 45 -23.18 -1.67 15.85
C GLU A 45 -21.73 -1.43 16.26
N ARG A 46 -20.82 -2.23 15.73
CA ARG A 46 -19.39 -2.07 15.93
C ARG A 46 -18.89 -0.97 14.98
N VAL A 47 -18.87 0.25 15.48
CA VAL A 47 -18.30 1.41 14.77
C VAL A 47 -16.79 1.40 14.94
N TYR A 48 -16.06 1.13 13.86
CA TYR A 48 -14.62 1.35 13.81
C TYR A 48 -14.36 2.87 13.80
N SER A 49 -13.89 3.40 14.93
CA SER A 49 -13.59 4.82 15.09
C SER A 49 -12.45 5.23 14.15
N THR A 50 -12.68 6.27 13.35
CA THR A 50 -11.71 6.92 12.45
C THR A 50 -10.69 7.82 13.16
N LYS A 51 -10.63 7.81 14.50
CA LYS A 51 -9.78 8.73 15.28
C LYS A 51 -8.29 8.42 15.28
N GLU A 52 -7.82 7.36 14.63
CA GLU A 52 -6.39 7.12 14.42
C GLU A 52 -6.06 6.86 12.95
N LEU A 53 -5.90 7.94 12.19
CA LEU A 53 -5.26 7.92 10.89
C LEU A 53 -3.75 7.79 11.08
N LEU A 54 -3.24 6.56 10.96
CA LEU A 54 -1.80 6.31 10.96
C LEU A 54 -1.19 6.78 9.62
N LEU A 55 -0.36 7.82 9.69
CA LEU A 55 0.37 8.44 8.57
C LEU A 55 1.76 7.79 8.41
N TYR A 56 2.10 7.29 7.23
CA TYR A 56 3.38 6.58 6.97
C TYR A 56 4.03 7.00 5.65
N GLY A 57 5.29 7.43 5.73
CA GLY A 57 6.27 7.38 4.64
C GLY A 57 7.46 6.51 5.07
N THR A 58 7.94 5.65 4.18
CA THR A 58 8.80 4.52 4.53
C THR A 58 10.03 4.39 3.63
N GLU A 59 11.13 3.92 4.21
CA GLU A 59 12.35 3.50 3.49
C GLU A 59 12.63 2.00 3.63
N LEU A 60 13.08 1.38 2.54
CA LEU A 60 13.37 -0.04 2.37
C LEU A 60 14.85 -0.23 2.00
N MET A 61 15.63 -1.01 2.77
CA MET A 61 17.03 -1.30 2.45
C MET A 61 17.28 -2.82 2.32
N SER A 62 17.89 -3.23 1.19
CA SER A 62 18.44 -4.57 1.00
C SER A 62 19.90 -4.64 1.48
N PHE A 63 20.20 -5.55 2.42
CA PHE A 63 21.50 -5.69 3.08
C PHE A 63 22.44 -6.72 2.43
N GLU A 64 22.34 -6.96 1.11
CA GLU A 64 23.22 -7.96 0.45
C GLU A 64 24.70 -7.53 0.34
N LYS A 65 25.05 -6.25 0.53
CA LYS A 65 26.43 -5.75 0.29
C LYS A 65 27.03 -4.82 1.36
N LEU A 66 26.43 -4.67 2.54
CA LEU A 66 26.87 -3.67 3.51
C LEU A 66 27.52 -4.31 4.75
N GLY A 67 28.84 -4.17 4.85
CA GLY A 67 29.57 -4.26 6.11
C GLY A 67 29.24 -3.04 6.98
N LEU A 68 29.03 -3.29 8.27
CA LEU A 68 28.57 -2.35 9.30
C LEU A 68 29.35 -1.02 9.37
N GLN A 69 28.89 0.00 8.63
CA GLN A 69 29.10 1.42 8.91
C GLN A 69 27.76 2.17 8.99
N GLY A 70 26.79 1.60 9.73
CA GLY A 70 25.40 2.07 9.78
C GLY A 70 25.20 3.50 10.27
N SER A 71 25.97 3.98 11.25
CA SER A 71 25.75 5.33 11.83
C SER A 71 26.10 6.49 10.89
N MET A 72 27.06 6.30 9.99
CA MET A 72 27.40 7.31 8.98
C MET A 72 26.43 7.25 7.81
N LEU A 73 25.98 6.05 7.44
CA LEU A 73 25.10 5.80 6.28
C LEU A 73 23.73 6.47 6.46
N PHE A 74 23.04 6.29 7.58
CA PHE A 74 21.70 6.86 7.79
C PHE A 74 21.69 8.40 7.77
N LYS A 75 22.76 9.05 8.24
CA LYS A 75 22.89 10.52 8.20
C LYS A 75 23.00 11.06 6.76
N TYR A 76 23.59 10.29 5.84
CA TYR A 76 23.66 10.63 4.41
C TYR A 76 22.40 10.27 3.62
N VAL A 77 21.64 9.28 4.11
CA VAL A 77 20.46 8.71 3.44
C VAL A 77 19.23 9.62 3.54
N LEU A 78 19.00 10.27 4.68
CA LEU A 78 17.75 11.01 4.90
C LEU A 78 17.77 12.48 4.47
N GLY A 79 18.94 13.07 4.21
CA GLY A 79 19.03 14.46 3.76
C GLY A 79 18.21 15.43 4.62
N SER A 80 17.32 16.21 3.99
CA SER A 80 16.36 17.12 4.66
C SER A 80 14.95 16.53 4.82
N ILE A 81 14.79 15.24 4.51
CA ILE A 81 13.49 14.56 4.54
C ILE A 81 13.43 13.69 5.79
N PHE A 82 12.32 13.79 6.50
CA PHE A 82 12.05 12.98 7.65
C PHE A 82 11.32 11.71 7.23
N VAL A 83 11.81 10.53 7.60
CA VAL A 83 11.15 9.25 7.33
C VAL A 83 10.67 8.68 8.66
N ARG A 84 9.47 8.09 8.68
CA ARG A 84 8.84 7.58 9.91
C ARG A 84 8.87 6.07 10.03
N TYR A 85 9.17 5.37 8.95
CA TYR A 85 9.12 3.93 8.89
C TYR A 85 10.34 3.36 8.17
N PHE A 86 10.88 2.26 8.69
CA PHE A 86 12.02 1.56 8.12
C PHE A 86 11.73 0.06 8.00
N ILE A 87 12.08 -0.57 6.88
CA ILE A 87 11.93 -2.02 6.71
C ILE A 87 13.29 -2.64 6.42
N ILE A 88 13.62 -3.65 7.22
CA ILE A 88 14.73 -4.57 6.95
C ILE A 88 14.14 -5.71 6.13
N ASP A 89 14.43 -5.72 4.83
CA ASP A 89 13.96 -6.75 3.90
C ASP A 89 14.83 -8.03 3.99
N ASP A 90 14.62 -8.96 3.06
CA ASP A 90 15.33 -10.25 2.98
C ASP A 90 16.86 -10.12 3.15
N GLY A 91 17.43 -11.15 3.77
CA GLY A 91 18.85 -11.34 3.94
C GLY A 91 19.36 -11.11 5.36
N TRP A 92 18.50 -10.88 6.34
CA TRP A 92 18.90 -10.71 7.76
C TRP A 92 18.90 -12.02 8.56
N GLN A 93 18.14 -13.03 8.14
CA GLN A 93 17.95 -14.29 8.87
C GLN A 93 19.15 -15.24 8.79
N GLN A 94 19.29 -16.13 9.78
CA GLN A 94 20.24 -17.24 9.75
C GLN A 94 19.75 -18.35 8.83
N ILE A 95 20.50 -18.60 7.75
CA ILE A 95 20.08 -19.52 6.68
C ILE A 95 21.17 -20.55 6.39
N GLU A 96 20.80 -21.65 5.72
CA GLU A 96 21.76 -22.66 5.29
C GLU A 96 22.84 -22.07 4.37
N SER A 97 24.11 -22.33 4.67
CA SER A 97 25.22 -22.09 3.74
C SER A 97 25.38 -23.34 2.86
N LYS A 98 24.67 -23.41 1.74
CA LYS A 98 24.92 -24.47 0.75
C LYS A 98 26.11 -24.06 -0.14
N PRO A 99 27.16 -24.89 -0.29
CA PRO A 99 28.14 -24.69 -1.35
C PRO A 99 27.42 -24.75 -2.71
N LYS A 100 27.85 -23.94 -3.68
CA LYS A 100 27.34 -24.03 -5.05
C LYS A 100 27.74 -25.41 -5.61
N ASP A 101 26.79 -26.33 -5.68
CA ASP A 101 27.03 -27.67 -6.20
C ASP A 101 27.28 -27.58 -7.71
N ALA A 102 28.48 -27.96 -8.15
CA ALA A 102 28.87 -27.90 -9.56
C ALA A 102 28.05 -28.87 -10.44
N ASP A 103 27.49 -29.92 -9.84
CA ASP A 103 26.69 -30.97 -10.49
C ASP A 103 25.17 -30.76 -10.33
N SER A 104 24.73 -29.59 -9.84
CA SER A 104 23.30 -29.27 -9.72
C SER A 104 22.61 -29.20 -11.09
N VAL A 105 21.54 -29.98 -11.26
CA VAL A 105 20.68 -30.00 -12.46
C VAL A 105 19.85 -28.70 -12.58
N VAL A 106 19.70 -27.94 -11.48
CA VAL A 106 18.99 -26.64 -11.43
C VAL A 106 19.87 -25.62 -10.69
N GLN A 107 20.62 -24.80 -11.43
CA GLN A 107 21.48 -23.76 -10.84
C GLN A 107 20.74 -22.43 -10.62
N GLU A 108 19.68 -22.18 -11.39
CA GLU A 108 18.87 -20.96 -11.31
C GLU A 108 17.68 -21.20 -10.37
N GLY A 109 17.52 -20.39 -9.32
CA GLY A 109 16.43 -20.55 -8.34
C GLY A 109 16.74 -21.49 -7.17
N ALA A 110 17.89 -22.16 -7.14
CA ALA A 110 18.29 -23.01 -6.01
C ALA A 110 18.40 -22.24 -4.67
N GLN A 111 18.65 -20.93 -4.73
CA GLN A 111 18.63 -20.04 -3.57
C GLN A 111 17.27 -20.03 -2.87
N PHE A 112 16.17 -20.24 -3.61
CA PHE A 112 14.83 -20.28 -3.04
C PHE A 112 14.57 -21.53 -2.20
N ALA A 113 15.39 -22.58 -2.32
CA ALA A 113 15.33 -23.76 -1.47
C ALA A 113 16.22 -23.66 -0.22
N THR A 114 16.74 -22.47 0.10
CA THR A 114 17.52 -22.22 1.30
C THR A 114 16.60 -22.18 2.51
N ARG A 115 17.00 -22.80 3.63
CA ARG A 115 16.15 -22.92 4.81
C ARG A 115 16.66 -22.08 5.99
N LEU A 116 15.73 -21.64 6.82
CA LEU A 116 16.01 -21.00 8.10
C LEU A 116 16.67 -22.00 9.05
N THR A 117 17.79 -21.63 9.66
CA THR A 117 18.56 -22.45 10.60
C THR A 117 18.56 -21.93 12.02
N GLY A 118 18.05 -20.72 12.24
CA GLY A 118 17.90 -20.12 13.56
C GLY A 118 16.91 -18.96 13.55
N ILE A 119 16.35 -18.66 14.73
CA ILE A 119 15.39 -17.55 14.93
C ILE A 119 16.06 -16.17 14.85
N LYS A 120 17.34 -16.10 15.19
CA LYS A 120 18.09 -14.86 15.34
C LYS A 120 18.67 -14.35 14.02
N GLU A 121 19.19 -13.13 14.06
CA GLU A 121 19.88 -12.50 12.95
C GLU A 121 21.18 -13.22 12.56
N ASN A 122 21.59 -13.10 11.30
CA ASN A 122 22.84 -13.66 10.82
C ASN A 122 24.05 -12.80 11.18
N THR A 123 25.24 -13.30 10.85
CA THR A 123 26.52 -12.67 11.18
C THR A 123 26.72 -11.29 10.57
N LYS A 124 25.97 -10.88 9.53
CA LYS A 124 26.04 -9.51 8.98
C LYS A 124 25.53 -8.46 9.98
N PHE A 125 24.64 -8.87 10.87
CA PHE A 125 24.07 -8.01 11.90
C PHE A 125 24.76 -8.19 13.26
N GLN A 126 25.70 -9.14 13.39
CA GLN A 126 26.41 -9.41 14.64
C GLN A 126 27.82 -8.82 14.58
N LYS A 127 28.21 -8.06 15.61
CA LYS A 127 29.56 -7.50 15.75
C LYS A 127 30.51 -8.53 16.39
N ASN A 128 31.70 -8.72 15.82
CA ASN A 128 32.88 -9.50 16.28
C ASN A 128 32.85 -10.01 17.75
N GLY A 129 31.98 -10.99 18.05
CA GLY A 129 32.03 -11.79 19.28
C GLY A 129 31.59 -11.12 20.59
N GLY A 130 30.94 -9.94 20.61
CA GLY A 130 30.51 -9.35 21.87
C GLY A 130 29.64 -8.09 21.76
N GLY A 131 28.32 -8.31 21.72
CA GLY A 131 27.31 -7.27 21.90
C GLY A 131 27.01 -6.43 20.66
N ASN A 132 25.71 -6.28 20.40
CA ASN A 132 25.04 -5.38 19.46
C ASN A 132 24.66 -6.00 18.10
N GLY A 133 23.62 -6.84 18.16
CA GLY A 133 22.93 -7.53 17.06
C GLY A 133 21.85 -6.69 16.39
N LEU A 134 20.74 -7.31 15.95
CA LEU A 134 19.58 -6.64 15.34
C LEU A 134 19.01 -5.52 16.24
N GLU A 135 18.93 -5.75 17.54
CA GLU A 135 18.52 -4.77 18.56
C GLU A 135 19.28 -3.44 18.40
N HIS A 136 20.60 -3.50 18.20
CA HIS A 136 21.39 -2.30 18.06
C HIS A 136 21.09 -1.53 16.78
N VAL A 137 20.83 -2.23 15.68
CA VAL A 137 20.43 -1.60 14.41
C VAL A 137 19.09 -0.89 14.57
N VAL A 138 18.13 -1.54 15.22
CA VAL A 138 16.81 -0.97 15.51
C VAL A 138 16.93 0.23 16.44
N ASP A 139 17.65 0.09 17.56
CA ASP A 139 17.88 1.17 18.54
C ASP A 139 18.55 2.38 17.90
N GLN A 140 19.60 2.17 17.11
CA GLN A 140 20.26 3.27 16.38
C GLN A 140 19.31 3.94 15.39
N THR A 141 18.52 3.16 14.65
CA THR A 141 17.55 3.70 13.69
C THR A 141 16.50 4.57 14.39
N LYS A 142 15.95 4.09 15.50
CA LYS A 142 14.94 4.83 16.28
C LYS A 142 15.52 6.07 16.96
N GLN A 143 16.66 5.95 17.65
CA GLN A 143 17.24 7.04 18.44
C GLN A 143 17.88 8.14 17.57
N LEU A 144 18.61 7.77 16.51
CA LEU A 144 19.36 8.75 15.70
C LEU A 144 18.51 9.44 14.65
N HIS A 145 17.42 8.80 14.21
CA HIS A 145 16.61 9.27 13.08
C HIS A 145 15.15 9.53 13.45
N ASN A 146 14.80 9.42 14.73
CA ASN A 146 13.44 9.61 15.25
C ASN A 146 12.40 8.78 14.45
N MET A 147 12.87 7.62 13.96
CA MET A 147 12.07 6.66 13.21
C MET A 147 11.00 6.09 14.15
N LYS A 148 9.73 6.16 13.74
CA LYS A 148 8.63 5.73 14.60
C LYS A 148 8.47 4.20 14.56
N TYR A 149 8.69 3.59 13.41
CA TYR A 149 8.44 2.17 13.18
C TYR A 149 9.59 1.49 12.45
N VAL A 150 9.95 0.29 12.92
CA VAL A 150 10.87 -0.62 12.23
C VAL A 150 10.19 -1.96 12.02
N TYR A 151 10.08 -2.39 10.76
CA TYR A 151 9.51 -3.68 10.39
C TYR A 151 10.59 -4.60 9.84
N VAL A 152 10.39 -5.90 9.98
CA VAL A 152 11.34 -6.92 9.52
C VAL A 152 10.64 -7.95 8.64
N TRP A 153 11.28 -8.30 7.53
CA TRP A 153 10.76 -9.26 6.58
C TRP A 153 10.92 -10.71 7.05
N HIS A 154 9.96 -11.59 6.76
CA HIS A 154 10.20 -13.03 6.72
C HIS A 154 9.21 -13.70 5.75
N ALA A 155 9.54 -14.89 5.23
CA ALA A 155 8.56 -15.67 4.48
C ALA A 155 7.54 -16.31 5.43
N LEU A 156 6.32 -16.59 4.95
CA LEU A 156 5.29 -17.29 5.73
C LEU A 156 5.82 -18.63 6.30
N ALA A 157 6.59 -19.36 5.50
CA ALA A 157 7.20 -20.63 5.92
C ALA A 157 8.47 -20.47 6.78
N GLY A 158 8.86 -19.25 7.14
CA GLY A 158 10.07 -18.93 7.90
C GLY A 158 11.16 -18.29 7.04
N TYR A 159 11.56 -18.94 5.95
CA TYR A 159 12.40 -18.40 4.87
C TYR A 159 11.92 -18.98 3.53
N TRP A 160 12.54 -18.64 2.38
CA TRP A 160 12.11 -19.12 1.07
C TRP A 160 11.91 -20.65 1.00
N GLY A 161 12.87 -21.42 1.52
CA GLY A 161 12.81 -22.89 1.58
C GLY A 161 12.16 -23.45 2.85
N GLY A 162 11.57 -22.59 3.68
CA GLY A 162 10.99 -22.94 4.97
C GLY A 162 12.02 -23.08 6.10
N VAL A 163 11.67 -23.81 7.15
CA VAL A 163 12.54 -24.07 8.31
C VAL A 163 13.36 -25.35 8.09
N LYS A 164 14.62 -25.37 8.50
CA LYS A 164 15.44 -26.59 8.38
C LYS A 164 14.94 -27.67 9.36
N PRO A 165 14.62 -28.90 8.90
CA PRO A 165 14.33 -30.01 9.80
C PRO A 165 15.51 -30.29 10.73
N THR A 166 15.24 -30.53 12.01
CA THR A 166 16.27 -30.86 13.03
C THR A 166 17.40 -29.83 13.15
N ALA A 167 17.14 -28.56 12.80
CA ALA A 167 18.08 -27.50 13.15
C ALA A 167 18.21 -27.40 14.67
N ILE A 168 19.45 -27.25 15.14
CA ILE A 168 19.79 -27.22 16.56
C ILE A 168 19.03 -26.06 17.23
N GLY A 169 18.22 -26.38 18.24
CA GLY A 169 17.39 -25.41 18.96
C GLY A 169 16.05 -25.08 18.29
N MET A 170 15.69 -25.78 17.21
CA MET A 170 14.43 -25.61 16.48
C MET A 170 13.68 -26.95 16.31
N GLU A 171 14.12 -28.02 16.99
CA GLU A 171 13.56 -29.36 16.86
C GLU A 171 12.09 -29.44 17.33
N HIS A 172 11.71 -28.61 18.30
CA HIS A 172 10.36 -28.57 18.88
C HIS A 172 9.27 -28.08 17.92
N PHE A 173 9.65 -27.48 16.78
CA PHE A 173 8.71 -27.08 15.73
C PHE A 173 8.21 -28.23 14.87
N ASN A 174 8.78 -29.45 15.01
CA ASN A 174 8.40 -30.65 14.27
C ASN A 174 8.39 -30.43 12.74
N THR A 175 9.38 -29.71 12.24
CA THR A 175 9.50 -29.37 10.83
C THR A 175 9.79 -30.60 9.97
N VAL A 176 9.06 -30.75 8.87
CA VAL A 176 9.24 -31.84 7.90
C VAL A 176 9.45 -31.28 6.50
N VAL A 177 10.12 -32.03 5.63
CA VAL A 177 10.21 -31.65 4.21
C VAL A 177 8.91 -32.04 3.53
N ALA A 178 8.23 -31.05 2.96
CA ALA A 178 7.02 -31.20 2.16
C ALA A 178 7.28 -30.70 0.74
N TYR A 179 6.64 -31.30 -0.25
CA TYR A 179 6.86 -30.99 -1.66
C TYR A 179 5.62 -30.30 -2.22
N PRO A 180 5.74 -29.04 -2.68
CA PRO A 180 4.66 -28.33 -3.36
C PRO A 180 4.07 -29.15 -4.51
N ILE A 181 2.74 -29.14 -4.62
CA ILE A 181 2.03 -29.72 -5.78
C ILE A 181 1.34 -28.60 -6.54
N HIS A 182 1.74 -28.41 -7.79
CA HIS A 182 1.14 -27.41 -8.66
C HIS A 182 -0.20 -27.86 -9.23
N SER A 183 -1.15 -26.93 -9.32
CA SER A 183 -2.34 -27.16 -10.14
C SER A 183 -2.02 -26.98 -11.63
N PRO A 184 -2.73 -27.70 -12.53
CA PRO A 184 -2.58 -27.49 -13.98
C PRO A 184 -2.82 -26.03 -14.41
N GLY A 185 -3.72 -25.31 -13.70
CA GLY A 185 -4.01 -23.90 -13.96
C GLY A 185 -2.82 -22.99 -13.66
N VAL A 186 -2.12 -23.20 -12.54
CA VAL A 186 -0.90 -22.44 -12.19
C VAL A 186 0.21 -22.70 -13.22
N LEU A 187 0.48 -23.97 -13.55
CA LEU A 187 1.49 -24.33 -14.56
C LEU A 187 1.18 -23.76 -15.94
N GLY A 188 -0.12 -23.67 -16.29
CA GLY A 188 -0.58 -23.07 -17.53
C GLY A 188 -0.34 -21.56 -17.60
N ASN A 189 -0.45 -20.85 -16.47
CA ASN A 189 -0.35 -19.39 -16.42
C ASN A 189 1.09 -18.89 -16.26
N GLN A 190 1.83 -19.38 -15.26
CA GLN A 190 3.19 -18.91 -14.97
C GLN A 190 4.05 -20.08 -14.43
N PRO A 191 5.09 -20.51 -15.16
CA PRO A 191 6.16 -21.31 -14.59
C PRO A 191 6.96 -20.40 -13.67
N ASP A 192 7.17 -20.84 -12.44
CA ASP A 192 7.79 -20.05 -11.38
C ASP A 192 9.04 -20.79 -10.90
N ALA A 193 10.20 -20.15 -11.09
CA ALA A 193 11.49 -20.71 -10.70
C ALA A 193 11.58 -20.99 -9.19
N VAL A 194 10.87 -20.21 -8.36
CA VAL A 194 10.77 -20.46 -6.92
C VAL A 194 10.08 -21.80 -6.69
N MET A 195 8.92 -21.99 -7.30
CA MET A 195 8.12 -23.18 -7.12
C MET A 195 8.75 -24.43 -7.75
N ASP A 196 9.38 -24.31 -8.92
CA ASP A 196 10.12 -25.40 -9.58
C ASP A 196 11.26 -25.88 -8.67
N SER A 197 12.02 -24.93 -8.10
CA SER A 197 13.08 -25.21 -7.12
C SER A 197 12.55 -25.92 -5.87
N LEU A 198 11.43 -25.47 -5.31
CA LEU A 198 10.82 -26.07 -4.12
C LEU A 198 10.18 -27.44 -4.41
N THR A 199 9.70 -27.69 -5.62
CA THR A 199 9.19 -29.01 -6.03
C THR A 199 10.29 -30.06 -6.09
N VAL A 200 11.52 -29.65 -6.44
CA VAL A 200 12.69 -30.54 -6.46
C VAL A 200 13.31 -30.70 -5.07
N HIS A 201 13.56 -29.59 -4.38
CA HIS A 201 14.33 -29.59 -3.14
C HIS A 201 13.48 -29.72 -1.87
N GLY A 202 12.17 -29.52 -1.97
CA GLY A 202 11.22 -29.53 -0.88
C GLY A 202 11.25 -28.26 -0.01
N LEU A 203 10.11 -27.92 0.58
CA LEU A 203 9.95 -26.88 1.58
C LEU A 203 9.97 -27.47 2.99
N GLY A 204 10.72 -26.84 3.90
CA GLY A 204 10.70 -27.13 5.32
C GLY A 204 9.43 -26.61 5.99
N LEU A 205 8.41 -27.45 6.07
CA LEU A 205 7.10 -27.12 6.60
C LEU A 205 7.05 -27.37 8.10
N VAL A 206 6.91 -26.29 8.89
CA VAL A 206 6.59 -26.37 10.33
C VAL A 206 5.24 -27.05 10.49
N HIS A 207 5.13 -28.00 11.42
CA HIS A 207 3.86 -28.70 11.61
C HIS A 207 2.72 -27.70 11.96
N PRO A 208 1.51 -27.76 11.37
CA PRO A 208 0.47 -26.75 11.60
C PRO A 208 0.08 -26.54 13.07
N LYS A 209 0.19 -27.59 13.91
CA LYS A 209 -0.04 -27.48 15.38
C LYS A 209 1.09 -26.77 16.15
N LYS A 210 2.22 -26.50 15.50
CA LYS A 210 3.45 -25.90 16.07
C LYS A 210 3.80 -24.55 15.44
N VAL A 211 3.08 -24.15 14.39
CA VAL A 211 3.40 -22.92 13.66
C VAL A 211 3.16 -21.65 14.50
N PHE A 212 2.22 -21.66 15.45
CA PHE A 212 2.10 -20.58 16.42
C PHE A 212 3.34 -20.48 17.32
N ASP A 213 3.84 -21.60 17.83
CA ASP A 213 5.05 -21.61 18.68
C ASP A 213 6.23 -21.02 17.90
N PHE A 214 6.37 -21.40 16.62
CA PHE A 214 7.39 -20.85 15.72
C PHE A 214 7.26 -19.34 15.52
N TYR A 215 6.09 -18.84 15.10
CA TYR A 215 5.90 -17.40 14.92
C TYR A 215 6.03 -16.64 16.22
N ASN A 216 5.55 -17.18 17.34
CA ASN A 216 5.61 -16.50 18.62
C ASN A 216 7.05 -16.38 19.12
N GLU A 217 7.88 -17.41 18.92
CA GLU A 217 9.30 -17.34 19.26
C GLU A 217 10.04 -16.34 18.36
N LEU A 218 9.78 -16.35 17.05
CA LEU A 218 10.34 -15.38 16.10
C LEU A 218 9.95 -13.94 16.44
N HIS A 219 8.66 -13.68 16.59
CA HIS A 219 8.15 -12.33 16.83
C HIS A 219 8.49 -11.84 18.24
N ALA A 220 8.56 -12.71 19.25
CA ALA A 220 9.04 -12.31 20.58
C ALA A 220 10.51 -11.87 20.54
N TYR A 221 11.36 -12.57 19.78
CA TYR A 221 12.74 -12.14 19.57
C TYR A 221 12.80 -10.79 18.84
N LEU A 222 12.05 -10.61 17.75
CA LEU A 222 11.98 -9.34 17.02
C LEU A 222 11.49 -8.19 17.91
N ALA A 223 10.41 -8.39 18.67
CA ALA A 223 9.90 -7.42 19.62
C ALA A 223 10.93 -7.09 20.71
N SER A 224 11.69 -8.08 21.19
CA SER A 224 12.79 -7.84 22.14
C SER A 224 13.93 -7.00 21.56
N CYS A 225 14.08 -6.98 20.24
CA CYS A 225 15.00 -6.09 19.52
C CYS A 225 14.39 -4.70 19.23
N GLY A 226 13.16 -4.42 19.69
CA GLY A 226 12.46 -3.17 19.45
C GLY A 226 11.77 -3.08 18.08
N VAL A 227 11.60 -4.18 17.34
CA VAL A 227 10.85 -4.21 16.07
C VAL A 227 9.35 -4.05 16.34
N ASP A 228 8.66 -3.28 15.50
CA ASP A 228 7.25 -2.90 15.69
C ASP A 228 6.28 -3.71 14.83
N GLY A 229 6.78 -4.50 13.88
CA GLY A 229 5.95 -5.32 13.01
C GLY A 229 6.74 -6.11 11.97
N VAL A 230 6.03 -6.80 11.08
CA VAL A 230 6.64 -7.68 10.08
C VAL A 230 6.11 -7.44 8.67
N LYS A 231 6.95 -7.71 7.66
CA LYS A 231 6.54 -7.87 6.26
C LYS A 231 6.60 -9.37 5.94
N VAL A 232 5.46 -9.97 5.59
CA VAL A 232 5.36 -11.43 5.42
C VAL A 232 5.17 -11.79 3.96
N ASP A 233 6.20 -12.39 3.36
CA ASP A 233 6.22 -12.77 1.94
C ASP A 233 5.91 -14.26 1.72
N VAL A 234 5.89 -14.66 0.45
CA VAL A 234 5.79 -16.06 0.00
C VAL A 234 4.57 -16.76 0.59
N GLN A 235 3.45 -16.06 0.75
CA GLN A 235 2.29 -16.63 1.44
C GLN A 235 1.54 -17.64 0.58
N ASN A 236 1.47 -17.42 -0.74
CA ASN A 236 0.77 -18.29 -1.67
C ASN A 236 1.31 -19.73 -1.69
N ILE A 237 2.59 -19.97 -1.33
CA ILE A 237 3.18 -21.32 -1.32
C ILE A 237 2.35 -22.33 -0.51
N ILE A 238 1.72 -21.88 0.58
CA ILE A 238 1.06 -22.76 1.53
C ILE A 238 -0.12 -23.51 0.93
N GLU A 239 -0.76 -22.94 -0.09
CA GLU A 239 -1.90 -23.57 -0.78
C GLU A 239 -1.51 -24.88 -1.47
N THR A 240 -0.23 -25.02 -1.83
CA THR A 240 0.32 -26.19 -2.54
C THR A 240 0.76 -27.32 -1.62
N LEU A 241 0.65 -27.12 -0.29
CA LEU A 241 1.19 -28.00 0.75
C LEU A 241 0.10 -28.65 1.61
N GLY A 242 -1.14 -28.70 1.11
CA GLY A 242 -2.29 -29.23 1.85
C GLY A 242 -2.32 -30.74 2.08
N SER A 243 -1.47 -31.52 1.39
CA SER A 243 -1.42 -32.98 1.52
C SER A 243 -1.06 -33.39 2.95
N GLY A 244 -1.86 -34.28 3.56
CA GLY A 244 -1.66 -34.69 4.95
C GLY A 244 -2.11 -33.68 6.02
N HIS A 245 -2.62 -32.51 5.63
CA HIS A 245 -2.97 -31.41 6.56
C HIS A 245 -4.42 -30.92 6.45
N GLY A 246 -5.32 -31.77 5.93
CA GLY A 246 -6.74 -31.44 5.75
C GLY A 246 -7.05 -30.64 4.48
N GLY A 247 -6.09 -30.55 3.56
CA GLY A 247 -6.21 -29.81 2.30
C GLY A 247 -5.82 -28.34 2.42
N ARG A 248 -5.74 -27.65 1.27
CA ARG A 248 -5.26 -26.26 1.14
C ARG A 248 -5.95 -25.29 2.10
N VAL A 249 -7.27 -25.35 2.21
CA VAL A 249 -8.06 -24.46 3.09
C VAL A 249 -7.68 -24.61 4.56
N SER A 250 -7.50 -25.85 5.02
CA SER A 250 -7.21 -26.17 6.43
C SER A 250 -5.81 -25.70 6.84
N ILE A 251 -4.80 -25.97 6.00
CA ILE A 251 -3.43 -25.57 6.28
C ILE A 251 -3.25 -24.05 6.19
N THR A 252 -3.81 -23.41 5.15
CA THR A 252 -3.75 -21.95 4.98
C THR A 252 -4.37 -21.26 6.19
N ARG A 253 -5.57 -21.69 6.61
CA ARG A 253 -6.23 -21.12 7.79
C ARG A 253 -5.40 -21.28 9.06
N SER A 254 -4.79 -22.45 9.26
CA SER A 254 -3.94 -22.71 10.43
C SER A 254 -2.74 -21.77 10.49
N TYR A 255 -2.08 -21.56 9.34
CA TYR A 255 -0.94 -20.66 9.22
C TYR A 255 -1.33 -19.19 9.44
N HIS A 256 -2.38 -18.70 8.77
CA HIS A 256 -2.83 -17.32 8.95
C HIS A 256 -3.31 -17.02 10.37
N GLN A 257 -4.06 -17.94 11.00
CA GLN A 257 -4.51 -17.74 12.38
C GLN A 257 -3.35 -17.70 13.37
N ALA A 258 -2.35 -18.57 13.20
CA ALA A 258 -1.16 -18.57 14.02
C ALA A 258 -0.30 -17.31 13.81
N LEU A 259 -0.18 -16.85 12.56
CA LEU A 259 0.54 -15.64 12.21
C LEU A 259 -0.10 -14.42 12.90
N GLU A 260 -1.40 -14.20 12.70
CA GLU A 260 -2.15 -13.08 13.30
C GLU A 260 -2.13 -13.15 14.83
N ALA A 261 -2.30 -14.33 15.42
CA ALA A 261 -2.22 -14.51 16.87
C ALA A 261 -0.83 -14.16 17.43
N SER A 262 0.24 -14.49 16.71
CA SER A 262 1.60 -14.12 17.12
C SER A 262 1.84 -12.62 16.98
N ILE A 263 1.38 -12.00 15.88
CA ILE A 263 1.51 -10.56 15.66
C ILE A 263 0.78 -9.78 16.77
N ALA A 264 -0.50 -10.11 17.02
CA ALA A 264 -1.29 -9.46 18.06
C ALA A 264 -0.70 -9.61 19.46
N ARG A 265 0.07 -10.68 19.71
CA ARG A 265 0.74 -10.92 20.98
C ARG A 265 2.02 -10.10 21.16
N ASN A 266 2.77 -9.88 20.08
CA ASN A 266 4.14 -9.34 20.16
C ASN A 266 4.27 -7.90 19.68
N PHE A 267 3.34 -7.40 18.86
CA PHE A 267 3.38 -6.06 18.28
C PHE A 267 2.13 -5.24 18.66
N CYS A 268 2.32 -4.11 19.34
CA CYS A 268 1.22 -3.32 19.91
C CYS A 268 0.23 -2.78 18.86
N ASP A 269 0.74 -2.44 17.67
CA ASP A 269 -0.04 -1.82 16.59
C ASP A 269 -0.54 -2.87 15.57
N ASN A 270 -0.44 -4.17 15.90
CA ASN A 270 -0.76 -5.28 14.98
C ASN A 270 -0.01 -5.14 13.63
N GLY A 271 1.27 -4.80 13.72
CA GLY A 271 2.07 -4.39 12.57
C GLY A 271 2.37 -5.54 11.60
N CYS A 272 1.67 -5.57 10.46
CA CYS A 272 1.87 -6.58 9.41
C CYS A 272 1.63 -6.02 8.01
N ILE A 273 2.55 -6.30 7.09
CA ILE A 273 2.37 -6.12 5.65
C ILE A 273 2.33 -7.50 5.00
N SER A 274 1.23 -7.81 4.32
CA SER A 274 1.00 -9.10 3.66
C SER A 274 1.41 -9.04 2.19
N CYS A 275 2.28 -9.95 1.77
CA CYS A 275 2.87 -9.95 0.44
C CYS A 275 2.83 -11.34 -0.20
N MET A 276 2.80 -11.39 -1.54
CA MET A 276 2.60 -12.64 -2.31
C MET A 276 1.41 -13.47 -1.77
N CYS A 277 0.29 -12.81 -1.47
CA CYS A 277 -0.80 -13.35 -0.64
C CYS A 277 -2.19 -13.28 -1.30
N HIS A 278 -2.25 -13.17 -2.63
CA HIS A 278 -3.52 -13.02 -3.37
C HIS A 278 -4.30 -14.32 -3.57
N ASN A 279 -3.83 -15.45 -3.03
CA ASN A 279 -4.63 -16.66 -3.04
C ASN A 279 -5.91 -16.49 -2.21
N THR A 280 -7.02 -17.02 -2.74
CA THR A 280 -8.34 -16.86 -2.12
C THR A 280 -8.41 -17.45 -0.70
N ASP A 281 -7.73 -18.56 -0.44
CA ASP A 281 -7.75 -19.18 0.90
C ASP A 281 -7.13 -18.26 1.96
N GLY A 282 -6.05 -17.56 1.61
CA GLY A 282 -5.36 -16.60 2.47
C GLY A 282 -6.22 -15.37 2.72
N LEU A 283 -6.77 -14.77 1.66
CA LEU A 283 -7.64 -13.60 1.77
C LEU A 283 -8.88 -13.87 2.65
N TYR A 284 -9.52 -15.03 2.50
CA TYR A 284 -10.67 -15.42 3.33
C TYR A 284 -10.29 -15.97 4.72
N SER A 285 -9.00 -16.17 5.00
CA SER A 285 -8.50 -16.61 6.31
C SER A 285 -7.99 -15.45 7.17
N ALA A 286 -7.59 -14.33 6.55
CA ALA A 286 -7.15 -13.12 7.24
C ALA A 286 -8.32 -12.48 8.00
N LYS A 287 -8.09 -12.08 9.25
CA LYS A 287 -9.08 -11.41 10.10
C LYS A 287 -8.61 -10.04 10.61
N GLN A 288 -7.30 -9.87 10.77
CA GLN A 288 -6.70 -8.71 11.42
C GLN A 288 -5.63 -8.04 10.56
N THR A 289 -5.02 -8.78 9.62
CA THR A 289 -4.01 -8.25 8.72
C THR A 289 -4.64 -7.23 7.77
N ALA A 290 -4.22 -5.97 7.87
CA ALA A 290 -4.88 -4.87 7.18
C ALA A 290 -4.16 -4.41 5.91
N VAL A 291 -2.83 -4.57 5.80
CA VAL A 291 -2.06 -4.08 4.65
C VAL A 291 -1.70 -5.22 3.72
N VAL A 292 -1.99 -5.08 2.43
CA VAL A 292 -1.73 -6.09 1.40
C VAL A 292 -1.04 -5.47 0.20
N ARG A 293 0.14 -5.97 -0.17
CA ARG A 293 0.78 -5.58 -1.43
C ARG A 293 -0.11 -6.01 -2.58
N ALA A 294 -0.58 -5.06 -3.37
CA ALA A 294 -1.55 -5.26 -4.44
C ALA A 294 -0.90 -5.48 -5.83
N SER A 295 0.42 -5.65 -5.87
CA SER A 295 1.19 -5.86 -7.10
C SER A 295 2.16 -7.03 -6.99
N ASP A 296 2.67 -7.45 -8.14
CA ASP A 296 3.98 -8.10 -8.21
C ASP A 296 5.08 -7.11 -7.79
N ASP A 297 6.31 -7.59 -7.66
CA ASP A 297 7.44 -6.76 -7.24
C ASP A 297 7.72 -5.63 -8.25
N PHE A 298 8.18 -4.49 -7.74
CA PHE A 298 8.75 -3.43 -8.57
C PHE A 298 10.10 -3.88 -9.16
N TYR A 299 10.16 -4.06 -10.48
CA TYR A 299 11.38 -4.46 -11.20
C TYR A 299 12.06 -3.25 -11.88
N PRO A 300 12.98 -2.53 -11.20
CA PRO A 300 13.62 -1.30 -11.72
C PRO A 300 14.46 -1.52 -12.99
N HIS A 301 14.82 -2.75 -13.30
CA HIS A 301 15.66 -3.10 -14.44
C HIS A 301 14.87 -3.74 -15.59
N ASP A 302 13.56 -3.95 -15.43
CA ASP A 302 12.68 -4.42 -16.50
C ASP A 302 11.80 -3.26 -16.97
N PRO A 303 12.13 -2.60 -18.11
CA PRO A 303 11.33 -1.51 -18.65
C PRO A 303 9.88 -1.91 -18.95
N ALA A 304 9.61 -3.19 -19.26
CA ALA A 304 8.25 -3.67 -19.53
C ALA A 304 7.37 -3.64 -18.27
N SER A 305 7.97 -3.70 -17.09
CA SER A 305 7.23 -3.79 -15.82
C SER A 305 6.56 -2.48 -15.40
N HIS A 306 7.08 -1.31 -15.79
CA HIS A 306 6.66 -0.02 -15.19
C HIS A 306 5.20 0.33 -15.46
N THR A 307 4.75 0.25 -16.70
CA THR A 307 3.35 0.53 -17.05
C THR A 307 2.41 -0.58 -16.57
N ILE A 308 2.88 -1.84 -16.64
CA ILE A 308 2.14 -3.01 -16.15
C ILE A 308 1.91 -2.91 -14.64
N HIS A 309 2.90 -2.44 -13.87
CA HIS A 309 2.80 -2.28 -12.42
C HIS A 309 1.66 -1.34 -12.05
N VAL A 310 1.65 -0.12 -12.60
CA VAL A 310 0.61 0.89 -12.30
C VAL A 310 -0.76 0.43 -12.75
N SER A 311 -0.86 -0.22 -13.92
CA SER A 311 -2.12 -0.83 -14.37
C SER A 311 -2.60 -1.93 -13.42
N SER A 312 -1.75 -2.93 -13.16
CA SER A 312 -2.13 -4.13 -12.39
C SER A 312 -2.50 -3.80 -10.96
N VAL A 313 -1.71 -2.94 -10.29
CA VAL A 313 -1.98 -2.54 -8.91
C VAL A 313 -3.29 -1.76 -8.78
N THR A 314 -3.63 -0.96 -9.79
CA THR A 314 -4.90 -0.23 -9.84
C THR A 314 -6.09 -1.18 -9.93
N TYR A 315 -6.05 -2.16 -10.84
CA TYR A 315 -7.13 -3.14 -10.98
C TYR A 315 -7.24 -4.08 -9.78
N ASN A 316 -6.11 -4.53 -9.23
CA ASN A 316 -6.11 -5.37 -8.01
C ASN A 316 -6.69 -4.62 -6.81
N SER A 317 -6.49 -3.30 -6.73
CA SER A 317 -7.04 -2.45 -5.66
C SER A 317 -8.57 -2.36 -5.67
N ILE A 318 -9.26 -2.69 -6.78
CA ILE A 318 -10.73 -2.77 -6.81
C ILE A 318 -11.21 -3.82 -5.80
N PHE A 319 -10.64 -5.03 -5.85
CA PHE A 319 -11.07 -6.12 -4.99
C PHE A 319 -10.45 -6.03 -3.60
N LEU A 320 -9.13 -5.82 -3.52
CA LEU A 320 -8.41 -5.79 -2.24
C LEU A 320 -8.84 -4.60 -1.38
N GLY A 321 -9.11 -3.45 -2.01
CA GLY A 321 -9.50 -2.20 -1.35
C GLY A 321 -10.87 -2.21 -0.68
N GLU A 322 -11.66 -3.28 -0.79
CA GLU A 322 -12.94 -3.40 -0.08
C GLU A 322 -12.78 -3.86 1.38
N PHE A 323 -11.69 -4.56 1.70
CA PHE A 323 -11.49 -5.14 3.04
C PHE A 323 -10.04 -5.09 3.55
N MET A 324 -9.10 -4.64 2.73
CA MET A 324 -7.71 -4.40 3.10
C MET A 324 -7.23 -3.07 2.52
N GLN A 325 -6.14 -2.53 3.07
CA GLN A 325 -5.42 -1.38 2.54
C GLN A 325 -4.41 -1.86 1.48
N PRO A 326 -4.60 -1.54 0.19
CA PRO A 326 -3.63 -1.87 -0.83
C PRO A 326 -2.33 -1.10 -0.61
N ASP A 327 -1.24 -1.84 -0.61
CA ASP A 327 0.13 -1.38 -0.71
C ASP A 327 0.57 -1.47 -2.18
N TRP A 328 1.02 -0.33 -2.74
CA TRP A 328 1.38 -0.21 -4.15
C TRP A 328 2.83 -0.52 -4.46
N ASP A 329 3.51 -1.09 -3.48
CA ASP A 329 4.91 -1.48 -3.47
C ASP A 329 5.90 -0.32 -3.58
N MET A 330 7.15 -0.61 -3.29
CA MET A 330 8.26 0.32 -3.38
C MET A 330 8.51 0.83 -4.80
N PHE A 331 9.31 1.88 -4.90
CA PHE A 331 9.89 2.37 -6.15
C PHE A 331 11.25 3.01 -5.90
N HIS A 332 12.00 3.28 -6.97
CA HIS A 332 13.23 4.07 -6.90
C HIS A 332 12.95 5.53 -7.24
N SER A 333 13.30 6.44 -6.33
CA SER A 333 13.19 7.89 -6.52
C SER A 333 14.18 8.42 -7.58
N LEU A 334 15.33 7.77 -7.73
CA LEU A 334 16.32 8.07 -8.77
C LEU A 334 16.22 7.08 -9.93
N HIS A 335 15.17 7.24 -10.74
CA HIS A 335 14.87 6.36 -11.87
C HIS A 335 14.17 7.14 -13.01
N PRO A 336 14.35 6.77 -14.30
CA PRO A 336 13.64 7.43 -15.41
C PRO A 336 12.12 7.45 -15.28
N ALA A 337 11.53 6.40 -14.69
CA ALA A 337 10.10 6.31 -14.41
C ALA A 337 9.70 6.79 -13.00
N ALA A 338 10.60 7.45 -12.25
CA ALA A 338 10.37 7.75 -10.83
C ALA A 338 9.17 8.68 -10.60
N GLU A 339 9.02 9.76 -11.38
CA GLU A 339 7.87 10.66 -11.21
C GLU A 339 6.54 9.97 -11.53
N TYR A 340 6.52 9.11 -12.55
CA TYR A 340 5.34 8.32 -12.92
C TYR A 340 4.89 7.42 -11.76
N HIS A 341 5.82 6.70 -11.14
CA HIS A 341 5.55 5.86 -9.98
C HIS A 341 5.18 6.68 -8.73
N ALA A 342 5.86 7.81 -8.50
CA ALA A 342 5.59 8.71 -7.37
C ALA A 342 4.18 9.29 -7.45
N ALA A 343 3.77 9.79 -8.61
CA ALA A 343 2.43 10.35 -8.82
C ALA A 343 1.33 9.29 -8.58
N ALA A 344 1.51 8.07 -9.09
CA ALA A 344 0.59 6.96 -8.85
C ALA A 344 0.45 6.62 -7.36
N ARG A 345 1.57 6.54 -6.63
CA ARG A 345 1.58 6.23 -5.19
C ARG A 345 1.04 7.37 -4.34
N ALA A 346 1.25 8.62 -4.74
CA ALA A 346 0.73 9.81 -4.04
C ALA A 346 -0.80 9.80 -3.91
N ILE A 347 -1.50 9.31 -4.93
CA ILE A 347 -2.96 9.24 -4.96
C ILE A 347 -3.50 7.86 -4.57
N SER A 348 -2.64 6.88 -4.26
CA SER A 348 -3.05 5.49 -3.97
C SER A 348 -3.91 5.34 -2.72
N GLY A 349 -3.78 6.27 -1.77
CA GLY A 349 -4.31 6.16 -0.41
C GLY A 349 -3.59 5.11 0.45
N GLY A 350 -2.56 4.45 -0.09
CA GLY A 350 -1.72 3.48 0.59
C GLY A 350 -0.44 4.08 1.18
N PRO A 351 0.39 3.23 1.78
CA PRO A 351 1.75 3.59 2.18
C PRO A 351 2.65 3.90 0.97
N ILE A 352 3.73 4.65 1.22
CA ILE A 352 4.72 5.00 0.19
C ILE A 352 6.10 4.53 0.65
N TYR A 353 6.69 3.64 -0.14
CA TYR A 353 8.01 3.04 0.12
C TYR A 353 9.02 3.45 -0.96
N VAL A 354 10.24 3.75 -0.55
CA VAL A 354 11.39 3.88 -1.46
C VAL A 354 12.46 2.86 -1.14
N SER A 355 13.08 2.31 -2.18
CA SER A 355 14.12 1.27 -2.07
C SER A 355 15.43 1.65 -2.77
N ASP A 356 15.64 2.96 -2.97
CA ASP A 356 16.88 3.50 -3.52
C ASP A 356 18.09 3.00 -2.72
N LYS A 357 19.23 2.89 -3.41
CA LYS A 357 20.49 2.60 -2.73
C LYS A 357 20.82 3.75 -1.76
N PRO A 358 21.40 3.47 -0.59
CA PRO A 358 21.80 4.51 0.34
C PRO A 358 22.63 5.62 -0.32
N GLY A 359 22.22 6.88 -0.10
CA GLY A 359 22.87 8.05 -0.69
C GLY A 359 22.57 8.29 -2.17
N ARG A 360 21.64 7.53 -2.77
CA ARG A 360 21.22 7.64 -4.18
C ARG A 360 19.74 8.02 -4.31
N HIS A 361 19.29 8.98 -3.51
CA HIS A 361 17.90 9.44 -3.48
C HIS A 361 17.72 10.73 -4.29
N ASN A 362 16.54 10.90 -4.88
CA ASN A 362 16.09 12.17 -5.44
C ASN A 362 15.24 12.92 -4.41
N PHE A 363 15.87 13.75 -3.58
CA PHE A 363 15.17 14.49 -2.52
C PHE A 363 14.16 15.51 -3.05
N ASP A 364 14.37 16.07 -4.24
CA ASP A 364 13.43 17.01 -4.83
C ASP A 364 12.13 16.32 -5.23
N LEU A 365 12.21 15.08 -5.73
CA LEU A 365 11.03 14.25 -5.96
C LEU A 365 10.34 13.87 -4.64
N LEU A 366 11.12 13.43 -3.65
CA LEU A 366 10.56 12.95 -2.38
C LEU A 366 9.86 14.06 -1.58
N LYS A 367 10.33 15.31 -1.68
CA LYS A 367 9.65 16.48 -1.09
C LYS A 367 8.27 16.76 -1.71
N LYS A 368 7.95 16.20 -2.88
CA LYS A 368 6.60 16.26 -3.47
C LYS A 368 5.63 15.22 -2.86
N LEU A 369 6.14 14.29 -2.05
CA LEU A 369 5.38 13.19 -1.43
C LEU A 369 5.31 13.31 0.10
N VAL A 370 6.42 13.69 0.72
CA VAL A 370 6.62 13.64 2.18
C VAL A 370 6.71 15.07 2.75
N LEU A 371 5.95 15.32 3.80
CA LEU A 371 5.98 16.57 4.55
C LEU A 371 7.23 16.67 5.45
N PRO A 372 7.60 17.87 5.93
CA PRO A 372 8.77 18.03 6.79
C PRO A 372 8.74 17.20 8.09
N ASP A 373 7.54 16.87 8.57
CA ASP A 373 7.35 16.01 9.75
C ASP A 373 7.44 14.51 9.43
N GLY A 374 7.62 14.14 8.17
CA GLY A 374 7.69 12.77 7.65
C GLY A 374 6.34 12.07 7.45
N SER A 375 5.24 12.80 7.60
CA SER A 375 3.93 12.32 7.18
C SER A 375 3.72 12.54 5.67
N VAL A 376 2.73 11.86 5.10
CA VAL A 376 2.34 12.03 3.69
C VAL A 376 0.94 12.64 3.59
N LEU A 377 0.65 13.31 2.48
CA LEU A 377 -0.71 13.75 2.16
C LEU A 377 -1.51 12.56 1.62
N ARG A 378 -1.84 11.61 2.48
CA ARG A 378 -2.55 10.39 2.07
C ARG A 378 -4.00 10.69 1.70
N ALA A 379 -4.42 10.22 0.53
CA ALA A 379 -5.84 10.20 0.17
C ALA A 379 -6.65 9.26 1.08
N GLN A 380 -7.97 9.42 1.11
CA GLN A 380 -8.85 8.78 2.11
C GLN A 380 -9.16 7.32 1.81
N LEU A 381 -9.25 6.96 0.54
CA LEU A 381 -9.71 5.65 0.10
C LEU A 381 -8.55 4.87 -0.52
N PRO A 382 -8.63 3.54 -0.64
CA PRO A 382 -7.87 2.83 -1.65
C PRO A 382 -8.20 3.39 -3.05
N ALA A 383 -7.18 3.76 -3.82
CA ALA A 383 -7.38 4.28 -5.17
C ALA A 383 -7.96 3.21 -6.11
N ARG A 384 -8.82 3.66 -7.02
CA ARG A 384 -9.56 2.78 -7.93
C ARG A 384 -9.52 3.36 -9.34
N PRO A 385 -9.62 2.52 -10.39
CA PRO A 385 -9.84 3.04 -11.73
C PRO A 385 -11.20 3.76 -11.79
N THR A 386 -11.28 4.78 -12.64
CA THR A 386 -12.57 5.41 -12.97
C THR A 386 -13.49 4.41 -13.65
N VAL A 387 -14.80 4.65 -13.60
CA VAL A 387 -15.81 3.76 -14.20
C VAL A 387 -15.52 3.47 -15.68
N ASP A 388 -15.12 4.47 -16.46
CA ASP A 388 -14.79 4.31 -17.87
C ASP A 388 -13.44 3.61 -18.13
N SER A 389 -12.61 3.44 -17.10
CA SER A 389 -11.38 2.64 -17.15
C SER A 389 -11.60 1.18 -16.72
N LEU A 390 -12.77 0.78 -16.21
CA LEU A 390 -12.94 -0.57 -15.62
C LEU A 390 -12.80 -1.73 -16.61
N PHE A 391 -13.22 -1.53 -17.86
CA PHE A 391 -13.30 -2.60 -18.88
C PHE A 391 -12.41 -2.32 -20.11
N VAL A 392 -11.37 -1.51 -19.94
CA VAL A 392 -10.41 -1.21 -21.00
C VAL A 392 -9.06 -1.87 -20.72
N ASP A 393 -8.22 -1.97 -21.75
CA ASP A 393 -6.86 -2.48 -21.61
C ASP A 393 -5.86 -1.34 -21.82
N PRO A 394 -5.57 -0.54 -20.78
CA PRO A 394 -4.77 0.67 -20.90
C PRO A 394 -3.30 0.38 -21.26
N ALA A 395 -2.90 -0.89 -21.27
CA ALA A 395 -1.54 -1.30 -21.56
C ALA A 395 -1.35 -1.79 -23.02
N ARG A 396 -2.44 -2.14 -23.72
CA ARG A 396 -2.37 -2.83 -25.02
C ARG A 396 -3.33 -2.34 -26.09
N ASP A 397 -4.41 -1.65 -25.74
CA ASP A 397 -5.47 -1.33 -26.71
C ASP A 397 -5.13 -0.17 -27.67
N GLY A 398 -4.01 0.52 -27.46
CA GLY A 398 -3.55 1.62 -28.29
C GLY A 398 -4.45 2.87 -28.26
N LYS A 399 -5.40 2.97 -27.32
CA LYS A 399 -6.38 4.06 -27.30
C LYS A 399 -6.70 4.60 -25.90
N SER A 400 -6.61 3.77 -24.86
CA SER A 400 -7.08 4.14 -23.53
C SER A 400 -5.94 4.65 -22.64
N LEU A 401 -6.19 5.78 -21.97
CA LEU A 401 -5.43 6.21 -20.81
C LEU A 401 -6.05 5.55 -19.56
N LEU A 402 -5.21 5.14 -18.61
CA LEU A 402 -5.69 4.69 -17.31
C LEU A 402 -6.01 5.91 -16.45
N LYS A 403 -7.27 6.05 -16.01
CA LYS A 403 -7.65 7.05 -15.02
C LYS A 403 -7.86 6.39 -13.67
N ILE A 404 -7.27 6.98 -12.64
CA ILE A 404 -7.26 6.47 -11.26
C ILE A 404 -7.81 7.58 -10.37
N TRP A 405 -8.87 7.32 -9.62
CA TRP A 405 -9.47 8.32 -8.74
C TRP A 405 -9.30 7.98 -7.26
N ASN A 406 -9.33 9.03 -6.44
CA ASN A 406 -9.39 8.96 -4.99
C ASN A 406 -10.05 10.23 -4.41
N LEU A 407 -10.25 10.25 -3.10
CA LEU A 407 -10.89 11.34 -2.36
C LEU A 407 -9.94 11.91 -1.29
N ASN A 408 -9.94 13.22 -1.14
CA ASN A 408 -9.36 13.93 0.01
C ASN A 408 -10.48 14.52 0.86
N LYS A 409 -10.16 15.09 2.03
CA LYS A 409 -11.18 15.64 2.95
C LYS A 409 -12.06 16.74 2.34
N CYS A 410 -11.54 17.48 1.36
CA CYS A 410 -12.24 18.62 0.77
C CYS A 410 -12.22 18.63 -0.77
N CYS A 411 -11.71 17.59 -1.42
CA CYS A 411 -11.60 17.54 -2.88
C CYS A 411 -11.53 16.09 -3.39
N GLY A 412 -11.74 15.89 -4.69
CA GLY A 412 -11.37 14.65 -5.38
C GLY A 412 -10.02 14.78 -6.09
N VAL A 413 -9.39 13.66 -6.42
CA VAL A 413 -8.20 13.62 -7.27
C VAL A 413 -8.34 12.52 -8.33
N VAL A 414 -7.94 12.82 -9.56
CA VAL A 414 -7.83 11.86 -10.66
C VAL A 414 -6.44 11.94 -11.26
N GLY A 415 -5.69 10.84 -11.19
CA GLY A 415 -4.47 10.68 -11.96
C GLY A 415 -4.75 10.01 -13.29
N VAL A 416 -4.18 10.56 -14.37
CA VAL A 416 -4.27 10.00 -15.72
C VAL A 416 -2.90 9.53 -16.15
N PHE A 417 -2.79 8.29 -16.62
CA PHE A 417 -1.52 7.62 -16.92
C PHE A 417 -1.58 6.94 -18.29
N ASN A 418 -0.57 7.18 -19.12
CA ASN A 418 -0.40 6.39 -20.35
C ASN A 418 0.40 5.11 -20.04
N CYS A 419 -0.29 3.97 -20.06
CA CYS A 419 0.28 2.66 -19.71
C CYS A 419 0.64 1.81 -20.95
N GLN A 420 0.52 2.34 -22.17
CA GLN A 420 0.63 1.55 -23.40
C GLN A 420 2.04 1.00 -23.63
N GLY A 421 2.13 -0.09 -24.40
CA GLY A 421 3.37 -0.59 -25.00
C GLY A 421 3.97 -1.84 -24.38
N ALA A 422 3.53 -2.21 -23.17
CA ALA A 422 3.96 -3.43 -22.51
C ALA A 422 2.78 -4.25 -21.98
N GLY A 423 2.97 -5.55 -21.79
CA GLY A 423 1.97 -6.42 -21.19
C GLY A 423 2.49 -7.82 -20.90
N TRP A 424 1.73 -8.59 -20.13
CA TRP A 424 1.99 -10.01 -19.91
C TRP A 424 1.81 -10.80 -21.21
N CYS A 425 2.86 -11.50 -21.65
CA CYS A 425 2.82 -12.39 -22.80
C CYS A 425 2.50 -13.82 -22.35
N LYS A 426 1.29 -14.32 -22.67
CA LYS A 426 0.85 -15.67 -22.27
C LYS A 426 1.66 -16.83 -22.90
N ILE A 427 2.29 -16.59 -24.04
CA ILE A 427 3.09 -17.61 -24.74
C ILE A 427 4.46 -17.74 -24.07
N GLU A 428 5.13 -16.61 -23.89
CA GLU A 428 6.48 -16.52 -23.32
C GLU A 428 6.49 -16.52 -21.79
N LYS A 429 5.31 -16.34 -21.17
CA LYS A 429 5.08 -16.30 -19.72
C LYS A 429 6.00 -15.31 -19.00
N LYS A 430 6.08 -14.10 -19.57
CA LYS A 430 6.83 -12.95 -19.04
C LYS A 430 6.23 -11.62 -19.49
N ASN A 431 6.57 -10.55 -18.77
CA ASN A 431 6.32 -9.19 -19.23
C ASN A 431 7.13 -8.91 -20.49
N ARG A 432 6.50 -8.29 -21.48
CA ARG A 432 7.15 -7.90 -22.73
C ARG A 432 6.68 -6.53 -23.19
N ILE A 433 7.62 -5.77 -23.73
CA ILE A 433 7.32 -4.66 -24.63
C ILE A 433 6.82 -5.30 -25.93
N HIS A 434 5.58 -4.96 -26.31
CA HIS A 434 4.96 -5.39 -27.57
C HIS A 434 4.92 -4.25 -28.59
N CYS A 435 5.11 -3.01 -28.14
CA CYS A 435 5.25 -1.83 -28.97
C CYS A 435 6.33 -0.90 -28.37
N GLU A 436 7.46 -0.75 -29.07
CA GLU A 436 8.61 0.07 -28.63
C GLU A 436 8.33 1.58 -28.73
N THR A 437 7.38 1.97 -29.58
CA THR A 437 7.01 3.37 -29.81
C THR A 437 5.49 3.54 -29.77
N PRO A 438 4.83 3.34 -28.61
CA PRO A 438 3.39 3.48 -28.53
C PRO A 438 2.98 4.95 -28.74
N GLU A 439 1.76 5.13 -29.25
CA GLU A 439 1.27 6.45 -29.63
C GLU A 439 1.05 7.37 -28.43
N THR A 440 1.13 8.68 -28.69
CA THR A 440 0.65 9.69 -27.75
C THR A 440 -0.87 9.65 -27.74
N LEU A 441 -1.46 9.43 -26.57
CA LEU A 441 -2.91 9.32 -26.42
C LEU A 441 -3.51 10.62 -25.92
N THR A 442 -4.74 10.89 -26.35
CA THR A 442 -5.55 12.01 -25.85
C THR A 442 -6.82 11.45 -25.23
N GLY A 443 -7.13 11.91 -24.02
CA GLY A 443 -8.37 11.61 -23.31
C GLY A 443 -8.96 12.88 -22.72
N SER A 444 -9.91 12.71 -21.80
CA SER A 444 -10.46 13.81 -21.03
C SER A 444 -10.79 13.38 -19.61
N VAL A 445 -10.80 14.36 -18.72
CA VAL A 445 -11.21 14.19 -17.32
C VAL A 445 -12.37 15.11 -16.98
N CYS A 446 -13.24 14.68 -16.09
CA CYS A 446 -14.34 15.49 -15.60
C CYS A 446 -14.60 15.23 -14.12
N THR A 447 -15.42 16.07 -13.49
CA THR A 447 -15.66 15.97 -12.05
C THR A 447 -16.31 14.65 -11.64
N SER A 448 -17.11 14.03 -12.53
CA SER A 448 -17.74 12.72 -12.27
C SER A 448 -16.79 11.53 -12.39
N ASP A 449 -15.54 11.73 -12.82
CA ASP A 449 -14.51 10.69 -12.72
C ASP A 449 -14.11 10.39 -11.27
N VAL A 450 -14.45 11.28 -10.33
CA VAL A 450 -14.35 11.02 -8.90
C VAL A 450 -15.70 10.52 -8.41
N ASP A 451 -15.89 9.19 -8.36
CA ASP A 451 -17.20 8.57 -8.09
C ASP A 451 -17.89 9.10 -6.82
N LEU A 452 -17.09 9.44 -5.80
CA LEU A 452 -17.58 9.89 -4.49
C LEU A 452 -17.45 11.41 -4.24
N ILE A 453 -17.29 12.22 -5.29
CA ILE A 453 -17.10 13.67 -5.15
C ILE A 453 -18.23 14.37 -4.38
N ALA A 454 -19.46 13.87 -4.50
CA ALA A 454 -20.61 14.42 -3.78
C ALA A 454 -20.44 14.37 -2.25
N GLN A 455 -19.66 13.43 -1.71
CA GLN A 455 -19.42 13.31 -0.27
C GLN A 455 -18.65 14.51 0.30
N VAL A 456 -17.78 15.14 -0.50
CA VAL A 456 -16.97 16.29 -0.06
C VAL A 456 -17.54 17.63 -0.54
N ALA A 457 -18.42 17.60 -1.54
CA ALA A 457 -19.06 18.79 -2.08
C ALA A 457 -20.15 19.36 -1.15
N GLY A 458 -20.92 18.50 -0.50
CA GLY A 458 -22.10 18.86 0.29
C GLY A 458 -23.39 18.83 -0.54
N ALA A 459 -24.54 18.81 0.14
CA ALA A 459 -25.85 18.58 -0.48
C ALA A 459 -26.28 19.66 -1.49
N ASP A 460 -25.85 20.90 -1.29
CA ASP A 460 -26.26 22.05 -2.12
C ASP A 460 -25.33 22.31 -3.31
N TRP A 461 -24.39 21.41 -3.58
CA TRP A 461 -23.43 21.58 -4.66
C TRP A 461 -24.10 21.46 -6.04
N ASN A 462 -23.91 22.47 -6.87
CA ASN A 462 -24.51 22.55 -8.21
C ASN A 462 -23.76 21.74 -9.28
N GLY A 463 -22.61 21.14 -8.95
CA GLY A 463 -21.77 20.37 -9.88
C GLY A 463 -20.55 21.12 -10.42
N ASP A 464 -20.43 22.42 -10.17
CA ASP A 464 -19.30 23.23 -10.65
C ASP A 464 -18.07 23.02 -9.76
N ALA A 465 -16.92 22.80 -10.38
CA ALA A 465 -15.67 22.58 -9.69
C ALA A 465 -14.58 23.54 -10.17
N VAL A 466 -13.64 23.84 -9.30
CA VAL A 466 -12.32 24.29 -9.71
C VAL A 466 -11.47 23.05 -9.96
N VAL A 467 -10.71 23.03 -11.04
CA VAL A 467 -9.73 21.97 -11.33
C VAL A 467 -8.34 22.55 -11.28
N PHE A 468 -7.46 21.92 -10.50
CA PHE A 468 -6.02 22.18 -10.52
C PHE A 468 -5.29 21.04 -11.22
N SER A 469 -4.58 21.36 -12.30
CA SER A 469 -3.74 20.43 -13.07
C SER A 469 -2.30 20.55 -12.57
N TYR A 470 -1.81 19.51 -11.88
CA TYR A 470 -0.55 19.55 -11.14
C TYR A 470 0.66 19.88 -12.01
N ARG A 471 0.88 19.16 -13.11
CA ARG A 471 2.11 19.33 -13.91
C ARG A 471 2.14 20.66 -14.66
N SER A 472 1.00 21.11 -15.17
CA SER A 472 0.91 22.41 -15.85
C SER A 472 0.84 23.59 -14.87
N GLY A 473 0.47 23.36 -13.61
CA GLY A 473 0.20 24.41 -12.63
C GLY A 473 -1.04 25.25 -12.97
N ASN A 474 -1.88 24.77 -13.89
CA ASN A 474 -3.05 25.49 -14.36
C ASN A 474 -4.25 25.25 -13.45
N ILE A 475 -5.10 26.27 -13.37
CA ILE A 475 -6.38 26.22 -12.69
C ILE A 475 -7.47 26.60 -13.69
N ALA A 476 -8.62 25.92 -13.63
CA ALA A 476 -9.76 26.24 -14.46
C ALA A 476 -11.07 26.06 -13.69
N LEU A 477 -12.05 26.90 -14.01
CA LEU A 477 -13.44 26.62 -13.65
C LEU A 477 -13.98 25.55 -14.60
N LEU A 478 -14.52 24.48 -14.03
CA LEU A 478 -15.12 23.39 -14.74
C LEU A 478 -16.61 23.31 -14.39
N PRO A 479 -17.49 23.81 -15.29
CA PRO A 479 -18.93 23.71 -15.10
C PRO A 479 -19.39 22.25 -15.02
N LYS A 480 -20.54 22.02 -14.38
CA LYS A 480 -21.16 20.68 -14.34
C LYS A 480 -21.23 20.04 -15.73
N GLY A 481 -20.68 18.83 -15.85
CA GLY A 481 -20.71 18.04 -17.08
C GLY A 481 -19.67 18.43 -18.14
N ALA A 482 -18.88 19.48 -17.90
CA ALA A 482 -17.74 19.79 -18.74
C ALA A 482 -16.56 18.85 -18.45
N SER A 483 -15.64 18.74 -19.42
CA SER A 483 -14.43 17.93 -19.33
C SER A 483 -13.20 18.71 -19.78
N MET A 484 -12.04 18.41 -19.21
CA MET A 484 -10.74 18.94 -19.62
C MET A 484 -9.97 17.91 -20.45
N PRO A 485 -9.37 18.31 -21.59
CA PRO A 485 -8.56 17.39 -22.38
C PRO A 485 -7.21 17.13 -21.71
N VAL A 486 -6.65 15.95 -21.97
CA VAL A 486 -5.31 15.57 -21.53
C VAL A 486 -4.62 14.74 -22.60
N THR A 487 -3.37 15.07 -22.93
CA THR A 487 -2.58 14.40 -23.96
C THR A 487 -1.26 13.94 -23.35
N LEU A 488 -0.97 12.64 -23.42
CA LEU A 488 0.15 12.02 -22.72
C LEU A 488 0.91 11.06 -23.62
N LYS A 489 2.23 11.18 -23.64
CA LYS A 489 3.12 10.13 -24.15
C LYS A 489 3.18 8.98 -23.15
N VAL A 490 3.70 7.84 -23.59
CA VAL A 490 3.92 6.67 -22.73
C VAL A 490 4.80 7.04 -21.54
N LEU A 491 4.48 6.50 -20.36
CA LEU A 491 5.11 6.82 -19.08
C LEU A 491 4.96 8.29 -18.64
N GLU A 492 4.12 9.08 -19.31
CA GLU A 492 3.66 10.36 -18.79
C GLU A 492 2.36 10.20 -17.99
N TYR A 493 2.15 11.18 -17.12
CA TYR A 493 0.99 11.28 -16.26
C TYR A 493 0.51 12.74 -16.17
N GLU A 494 -0.67 12.97 -15.61
CA GLU A 494 -1.14 14.25 -15.06
C GLU A 494 -2.03 13.97 -13.85
N LEU A 495 -2.02 14.84 -12.84
CA LEU A 495 -2.89 14.76 -11.68
C LEU A 495 -3.86 15.95 -11.67
N PHE A 496 -5.15 15.66 -11.73
CA PHE A 496 -6.23 16.64 -11.68
C PHE A 496 -6.91 16.60 -10.32
N HIS A 497 -6.93 17.73 -9.63
CA HIS A 497 -7.62 17.87 -8.35
C HIS A 497 -8.91 18.66 -8.56
N PHE A 498 -10.05 18.06 -8.19
CA PHE A 498 -11.37 18.62 -8.37
C PHE A 498 -11.90 19.15 -7.04
N TYR A 499 -12.08 20.47 -6.96
CA TYR A 499 -12.54 21.18 -5.78
C TYR A 499 -13.97 21.69 -6.00
N PRO A 500 -14.98 21.10 -5.35
CA PRO A 500 -16.34 21.61 -5.40
C PRO A 500 -16.39 23.08 -4.95
N ILE A 501 -16.95 23.94 -5.79
CA ILE A 501 -17.00 25.38 -5.50
C ILE A 501 -18.12 25.66 -4.51
N LYS A 502 -17.86 26.55 -3.53
CA LYS A 502 -18.88 27.05 -2.61
C LYS A 502 -19.07 28.55 -2.77
N GLU A 503 -20.32 28.99 -2.79
CA GLU A 503 -20.66 30.40 -2.64
C GLU A 503 -20.49 30.80 -1.17
N ILE A 504 -19.58 31.73 -0.89
CA ILE A 504 -19.24 32.15 0.48
C ILE A 504 -19.97 33.43 0.88
N ALA A 505 -20.34 34.27 -0.08
CA ALA A 505 -21.19 35.45 0.03
C ALA A 505 -21.83 35.68 -1.34
N GLN A 506 -22.83 36.56 -1.42
CA GLN A 506 -23.58 36.80 -2.65
C GLN A 506 -22.66 37.12 -3.84
N GLY A 507 -22.58 36.20 -4.82
CA GLY A 507 -21.72 36.33 -6.00
C GLY A 507 -20.22 36.19 -5.73
N ILE A 508 -19.83 35.55 -4.62
CA ILE A 508 -18.44 35.28 -4.26
C ILE A 508 -18.26 33.78 -4.05
N TRP A 509 -17.35 33.18 -4.82
CA TRP A 509 -17.09 31.76 -4.84
C TRP A 509 -15.68 31.44 -4.35
N PHE A 510 -15.55 30.30 -3.68
CA PHE A 510 -14.31 29.84 -3.06
C PHE A 510 -14.11 28.33 -3.22
N ALA A 511 -12.85 27.92 -3.34
CA ALA A 511 -12.45 26.51 -3.24
C ALA A 511 -11.06 26.37 -2.57
N PRO A 512 -10.88 25.48 -1.58
CA PRO A 512 -9.59 25.30 -0.92
C PRO A 512 -8.69 24.35 -1.73
N ILE A 513 -7.62 24.87 -2.35
CA ILE A 513 -6.76 24.05 -3.23
C ILE A 513 -5.75 23.23 -2.41
N GLY A 514 -4.81 23.85 -1.71
CA GLY A 514 -3.81 23.12 -0.92
C GLY A 514 -2.36 23.46 -1.26
N LEU A 515 -1.45 22.51 -1.00
CA LEU A 515 -0.01 22.70 -1.25
C LEU A 515 0.33 22.39 -2.71
N LEU A 516 0.56 23.44 -3.51
CA LEU A 516 0.63 23.37 -4.98
C LEU A 516 1.80 22.55 -5.51
N ASP A 517 2.84 22.35 -4.69
CA ASP A 517 4.06 21.63 -5.07
C ASP A 517 4.01 20.14 -4.68
N MET A 518 2.97 19.71 -3.94
CA MET A 518 2.76 18.32 -3.54
C MET A 518 1.90 17.58 -4.56
N PHE A 519 2.24 16.31 -4.86
CA PHE A 519 1.50 15.48 -5.81
C PHE A 519 0.02 15.34 -5.43
N ASN A 520 -0.28 15.09 -4.16
CA ASN A 520 -1.66 15.11 -3.65
C ASN A 520 -1.96 16.46 -3.01
N THR A 521 -2.08 17.49 -3.84
CA THR A 521 -2.24 18.91 -3.47
C THR A 521 -3.34 19.13 -2.44
N GLY A 522 -4.55 18.63 -2.74
CA GLY A 522 -5.73 18.80 -1.89
C GLY A 522 -5.72 17.98 -0.60
N GLY A 523 -4.81 17.01 -0.48
CA GLY A 523 -4.60 16.27 0.76
C GLY A 523 -4.08 17.14 1.91
N ALA A 524 -3.58 18.35 1.62
CA ALA A 524 -3.11 19.31 2.63
C ALA A 524 -4.26 20.02 3.37
N VAL A 525 -5.47 20.03 2.82
CA VAL A 525 -6.64 20.69 3.41
C VAL A 525 -7.39 19.69 4.29
N GLU A 526 -7.37 19.92 5.60
CA GLU A 526 -8.01 19.03 6.57
C GLU A 526 -9.48 19.40 6.82
N GLN A 527 -9.77 20.70 6.79
CA GLN A 527 -11.11 21.26 6.98
C GLN A 527 -11.14 22.71 6.50
N PHE A 528 -12.32 23.20 6.12
CA PHE A 528 -12.56 24.63 5.97
C PHE A 528 -13.93 25.04 6.50
N GLU A 529 -14.03 26.26 7.01
CA GLU A 529 -15.24 26.84 7.58
C GLU A 529 -15.50 28.21 6.96
N ILE A 530 -16.76 28.49 6.65
CA ILE A 530 -17.19 29.76 6.07
C ILE A 530 -17.91 30.56 7.16
N HIS A 531 -17.47 31.79 7.40
CA HIS A 531 -18.11 32.72 8.32
C HIS A 531 -18.62 33.93 7.54
N GLN A 532 -19.94 34.06 7.43
CA GLN A 532 -20.59 35.19 6.78
C GLN A 532 -20.81 36.35 7.74
N LYS A 533 -20.53 37.57 7.27
CA LYS A 533 -20.80 38.84 7.95
C LYS A 533 -21.40 39.83 6.95
N GLY A 534 -22.71 39.70 6.71
CA GLY A 534 -23.42 40.53 5.74
C GLY A 534 -22.92 40.28 4.32
N VAL A 535 -22.37 41.31 3.67
CA VAL A 535 -21.81 41.24 2.30
C VAL A 535 -20.37 40.71 2.25
N ALA A 536 -19.73 40.50 3.40
CA ALA A 536 -18.37 39.98 3.50
C ALA A 536 -18.38 38.53 4.03
N ALA A 537 -17.40 37.75 3.62
CA ALA A 537 -17.15 36.42 4.15
C ALA A 537 -15.68 36.27 4.54
N SER A 538 -15.43 35.48 5.58
CA SER A 538 -14.10 34.99 5.93
C SER A 538 -14.11 33.48 5.89
N VAL A 539 -13.06 32.88 5.33
CA VAL A 539 -12.87 31.44 5.29
C VAL A 539 -11.71 31.05 6.18
N SER A 540 -11.96 30.13 7.10
CA SER A 540 -10.94 29.57 7.99
C SER A 540 -10.53 28.20 7.46
N LEU A 541 -9.23 27.93 7.39
CA LEU A 541 -8.68 26.68 6.86
C LEU A 541 -7.85 25.98 7.93
N LYS A 542 -8.11 24.69 8.14
CA LYS A 542 -7.18 23.81 8.85
C LYS A 542 -6.36 23.05 7.82
N VAL A 543 -5.05 23.23 7.85
CA VAL A 543 -4.14 22.70 6.84
C VAL A 543 -2.97 21.95 7.47
N ARG A 544 -2.29 21.09 6.70
CA ARG A 544 -1.09 20.39 7.12
C ARG A 544 0.03 20.55 6.09
N GLY A 545 1.25 20.74 6.59
CA GLY A 545 2.47 20.85 5.79
C GLY A 545 2.98 22.28 5.66
N SER A 546 3.92 22.49 4.74
CA SER A 546 4.55 23.78 4.48
C SER A 546 4.91 23.89 3.00
N GLY A 547 4.88 25.10 2.46
CA GLY A 547 5.19 25.36 1.05
C GLY A 547 4.19 26.35 0.46
N ARG A 548 4.26 26.51 -0.85
CA ARG A 548 3.36 27.41 -1.58
C ARG A 548 1.93 26.89 -1.49
N PHE A 549 1.05 27.65 -0.84
CA PHE A 549 -0.34 27.26 -0.65
C PHE A 549 -1.23 28.02 -1.62
N GLY A 550 -2.26 27.34 -2.15
CA GLY A 550 -3.21 27.92 -3.08
C GLY A 550 -4.66 27.82 -2.58
N VAL A 551 -5.45 28.82 -2.94
CA VAL A 551 -6.92 28.78 -2.89
C VAL A 551 -7.50 29.42 -4.14
N TYR A 552 -8.71 29.04 -4.51
CA TYR A 552 -9.50 29.77 -5.50
C TYR A 552 -10.41 30.76 -4.81
N CYS A 553 -10.40 32.01 -5.29
CA CYS A 553 -11.31 33.07 -4.90
C CYS A 553 -11.81 33.77 -6.17
N SER A 554 -13.12 33.88 -6.36
CA SER A 554 -13.67 34.61 -7.53
C SER A 554 -13.47 36.14 -7.45
N GLN A 555 -13.14 36.65 -6.26
CA GLN A 555 -12.79 38.04 -6.03
C GLN A 555 -11.48 38.12 -5.24
N ARG A 556 -10.75 39.23 -5.41
CA ARG A 556 -9.49 39.46 -4.71
C ARG A 556 -9.72 39.47 -3.19
N PRO A 557 -9.04 38.62 -2.41
CA PRO A 557 -9.09 38.68 -0.95
C PRO A 557 -8.64 40.05 -0.43
N VAL A 558 -9.22 40.50 0.69
CA VAL A 558 -8.78 41.74 1.35
C VAL A 558 -7.56 41.47 2.23
N LYS A 559 -7.48 40.28 2.83
CA LYS A 559 -6.47 39.91 3.82
C LYS A 559 -6.27 38.39 3.80
N CYS A 560 -5.03 37.95 4.01
CA CYS A 560 -4.69 36.54 4.27
C CYS A 560 -3.92 36.44 5.60
N VAL A 561 -4.27 35.45 6.43
CA VAL A 561 -3.66 35.24 7.75
C VAL A 561 -3.25 33.78 7.87
N VAL A 562 -2.01 33.53 8.29
CA VAL A 562 -1.48 32.20 8.57
C VAL A 562 -1.01 32.18 10.02
N GLY A 563 -1.66 31.36 10.84
CA GLY A 563 -1.53 31.44 12.30
C GLY A 563 -2.06 32.78 12.80
N ASP A 564 -1.23 33.54 13.51
CA ASP A 564 -1.57 34.87 14.02
C ASP A 564 -1.01 36.02 13.18
N ASN A 565 -0.36 35.70 12.04
CA ASN A 565 0.35 36.68 11.22
C ASN A 565 -0.39 36.97 9.92
N GLU A 566 -0.56 38.25 9.59
CA GLU A 566 -0.98 38.68 8.26
C GLU A 566 0.14 38.39 7.25
N ASN A 567 -0.20 37.80 6.12
CA ASN A 567 0.75 37.40 5.09
C ASN A 567 0.46 38.12 3.78
N GLU A 568 1.52 38.47 3.06
CA GLU A 568 1.39 38.90 1.67
C GLU A 568 0.85 37.74 0.82
N PHE A 569 0.01 38.07 -0.16
CA PHE A 569 -0.53 37.09 -1.09
C PHE A 569 -0.51 37.65 -2.51
N LYS A 570 -0.40 36.75 -3.48
CA LYS A 570 -0.56 37.06 -4.90
C LYS A 570 -1.96 36.62 -5.34
N TYR A 571 -2.70 37.51 -6.01
CA TYR A 571 -4.00 37.21 -6.59
C TYR A 571 -3.93 37.35 -8.12
N GLU A 572 -4.34 36.30 -8.82
CA GLU A 572 -4.38 36.26 -10.28
C GLU A 572 -5.83 36.45 -10.74
N SER A 573 -6.14 37.64 -11.27
CA SER A 573 -7.52 38.01 -11.61
C SER A 573 -8.15 37.18 -12.72
N GLU A 574 -7.34 36.64 -13.63
CA GLU A 574 -7.83 35.81 -14.75
C GLU A 574 -8.32 34.43 -14.29
N THR A 575 -7.66 33.89 -13.26
CA THR A 575 -7.86 32.51 -12.81
C THR A 575 -8.55 32.42 -11.46
N GLY A 576 -8.55 33.51 -10.68
CA GLY A 576 -8.99 33.53 -9.28
C GLY A 576 -8.02 32.85 -8.33
N LEU A 577 -6.83 32.42 -8.80
CA LEU A 577 -5.84 31.79 -7.94
C LEU A 577 -5.24 32.81 -6.98
N THR A 578 -5.34 32.49 -5.69
CA THR A 578 -4.61 33.20 -4.63
C THR A 578 -3.53 32.29 -4.08
N THR A 579 -2.28 32.76 -4.06
CA THR A 579 -1.15 32.03 -3.47
C THR A 579 -0.48 32.81 -2.36
N PHE A 580 -0.05 32.11 -1.31
CA PHE A 580 0.68 32.64 -0.16
C PHE A 580 1.58 31.59 0.48
#